data_AF-Q26BD5-F1
#
_entry.id   AF-Q26BD5-F1
#
_cell.length_a   1.000
_cell.length_b   1.000
_cell.length_c   1.000
_cell.angle_alpha   90.00
_cell.angle_beta   90.00
_cell.angle_gamma   90.00
#
_symmetry.space_group_name_H-M   'P 1'
#
loop_
_entity.id
_entity.type
_entity.pdbx_description
1 polymer ?
#
loop_
_entity_poly.entity_id
_entity_poly.type
_entity_poly.pdbx_seq_one_letter_code
_entity_poly.pdbx_strand_id
1 'polypeptide(L)'
;MIHLPMRTSRLTEAEIIVALMEIQRAQKPVLIHCWHGSDRTGVVVAAYRIVFENWTIENAIAEFRQKEYGYHESWYPHLVNILENLDVEAIKSTMDYIP
;
A
#
# COMPACT_ATOMS: atom_id res chain seq x y z
N MET A 1 -10.29 4.14 15.08
CA MET A 1 -10.55 3.76 13.68
C MET A 1 -10.25 4.96 12.82
N ILE A 2 -9.35 4.83 11.84
CA ILE A 2 -9.01 5.89 10.89
C ILE A 2 -9.69 5.53 9.58
N HIS A 3 -10.43 6.47 8.99
CA HIS A 3 -11.15 6.24 7.74
C HIS A 3 -10.48 7.02 6.61
N LEU A 4 -9.86 6.28 5.68
CA LEU A 4 -9.21 6.82 4.49
C LEU A 4 -10.02 6.40 3.24
N PRO A 5 -10.90 7.28 2.72
CA PRO A 5 -11.73 6.93 1.57
C PRO A 5 -10.89 6.85 0.30
N MET A 6 -10.68 5.64 -0.20
CA MET A 6 -9.95 5.36 -1.43
C MET A 6 -10.87 4.79 -2.51
N ARG A 7 -10.78 5.32 -3.73
CA ARG A 7 -11.46 4.78 -4.91
C ARG A 7 -10.45 3.98 -5.74
N THR A 8 -10.60 2.65 -5.79
CA THR A 8 -9.64 1.77 -6.47
C THR A 8 -9.34 2.18 -7.90
N SER A 9 -10.32 2.67 -8.67
CA SER A 9 -10.13 3.07 -10.08
C SER A 9 -9.37 4.38 -10.28
N ARG A 10 -9.12 5.14 -9.22
CA ARG A 10 -8.40 6.43 -9.25
C ARG A 10 -7.38 6.52 -8.12
N LEU A 11 -6.93 5.38 -7.61
CA LEU A 11 -6.01 5.36 -6.49
C LEU A 11 -4.70 6.03 -6.90
N THR A 12 -4.18 6.89 -6.04
CA THR A 12 -2.93 7.59 -6.26
C THR A 12 -1.85 7.12 -5.30
N GLU A 13 -0.60 7.29 -5.69
CA GLU A 13 0.55 7.06 -4.80
C GLU A 13 0.45 7.87 -3.50
N ALA A 14 0.02 9.13 -3.59
CA ALA A 14 -0.15 10.01 -2.44
C ALA A 14 -1.14 9.44 -1.41
N GLU A 15 -2.25 8.82 -1.85
CA GLU A 15 -3.20 8.15 -0.94
C GLU A 15 -2.57 6.95 -0.23
N ILE A 16 -1.70 6.19 -0.92
CA ILE A 16 -0.94 5.08 -0.31
C ILE A 16 0.04 5.61 0.73
N ILE A 17 0.78 6.68 0.42
CA ILE A 17 1.72 7.31 1.34
C ILE A 17 1.00 7.76 2.62
N VAL A 18 -0.16 8.42 2.48
CA VAL A 18 -1.00 8.81 3.63
C VAL A 18 -1.37 7.57 4.46
N ALA A 19 -1.77 6.46 3.83
CA ALA A 19 -2.08 5.23 4.55
C ALA A 19 -0.87 4.69 5.32
N LEU A 20 0.31 4.67 4.70
CA LEU A 20 1.55 4.22 5.35
C LEU A 20 1.91 5.10 6.56
N MET A 21 1.74 6.42 6.44
CA MET A 21 1.98 7.36 7.54
C MET A 21 1.02 7.11 8.72
N GLU A 22 -0.27 6.91 8.44
CA GLU A 22 -1.24 6.60 9.49
C GLU A 22 -0.98 5.23 10.14
N ILE A 23 -0.54 4.24 9.35
CA ILE A 23 -0.11 2.94 9.90
C ILE A 23 1.09 3.13 10.83
N GLN A 24 2.11 3.90 10.44
CA GLN A 24 3.31 4.13 11.24
C GLN A 24 2.98 4.79 12.60
N ARG A 25 2.09 5.80 12.59
CA ARG A 25 1.68 6.56 13.79
C ARG A 25 0.72 5.82 14.71
N ALA A 26 -0.04 4.86 14.20
CA ALA A 26 -1.06 4.17 14.97
C ALA A 26 -0.46 3.29 16.08
N GLN A 27 -1.12 3.28 17.25
CA GLN A 27 -0.82 2.32 18.31
C GLN A 27 -1.08 0.89 17.81
N LYS A 28 -0.13 -0.01 18.07
CA LYS A 28 -0.18 -1.40 17.61
C LYS A 28 -0.97 -2.29 18.58
N PRO A 29 -1.66 -3.36 18.10
CA PRO A 29 -1.72 -3.83 16.71
C PRO A 29 -2.66 -3.03 15.80
N VAL A 30 -2.40 -3.05 14.48
CA VAL A 30 -3.19 -2.34 13.46
C VAL A 30 -3.87 -3.34 12.53
N LEU A 31 -5.15 -3.12 12.25
CA LEU A 31 -5.92 -3.84 11.23
C LEU A 31 -6.18 -2.90 10.05
N ILE A 32 -5.90 -3.37 8.84
CA ILE A 32 -6.20 -2.68 7.59
C ILE A 32 -7.26 -3.51 6.84
N HIS A 33 -8.34 -2.88 6.41
CA HIS A 33 -9.34 -3.53 5.58
C HIS A 33 -9.94 -2.56 4.56
N CYS A 34 -10.54 -3.12 3.51
CA CYS A 34 -11.43 -2.39 2.62
C CYS A 34 -12.80 -3.09 2.62
N TRP A 35 -13.51 -3.13 1.49
CA TRP A 35 -14.76 -3.90 1.41
C TRP A 35 -14.48 -5.40 1.27
N HIS A 36 -13.69 -5.81 0.27
CA HIS A 36 -13.38 -7.23 0.00
C HIS A 36 -12.02 -7.68 0.57
N GLY A 37 -11.18 -6.76 1.05
CA GLY A 37 -9.83 -7.08 1.51
C GLY A 37 -8.80 -7.32 0.41
N SER A 38 -9.15 -7.08 -0.87
CA SER A 38 -8.30 -7.42 -2.02
C SER A 38 -7.48 -6.23 -2.53
N ASP A 39 -8.06 -5.33 -3.33
CA ASP A 39 -7.27 -4.38 -4.13
C ASP A 39 -6.62 -3.25 -3.27
N ARG A 40 -7.45 -2.45 -2.57
CA ARG A 40 -6.97 -1.32 -1.74
C ARG A 40 -6.18 -1.80 -0.52
N THR A 41 -6.61 -2.91 0.07
CA THR A 41 -5.86 -3.51 1.17
C THR A 41 -4.52 -4.04 0.66
N GLY A 42 -4.54 -4.84 -0.41
CA GLY A 42 -3.36 -5.48 -0.95
C GLY A 42 -2.30 -4.49 -1.42
N VAL A 43 -2.68 -3.41 -2.10
CA VAL A 43 -1.70 -2.40 -2.56
C VAL A 43 -1.05 -1.66 -1.39
N VAL A 44 -1.80 -1.36 -0.32
CA VAL A 44 -1.24 -0.75 0.90
C VAL A 44 -0.33 -1.73 1.64
N VAL A 45 -0.71 -3.01 1.71
CA VAL A 45 0.15 -4.06 2.29
C VAL A 45 1.43 -4.23 1.47
N ALA A 46 1.35 -4.29 0.15
CA ALA A 46 2.52 -4.40 -0.73
C ALA A 46 3.46 -3.20 -0.57
N ALA A 47 2.92 -1.98 -0.55
CA ALA A 47 3.70 -0.77 -0.29
C ALA A 47 4.34 -0.80 1.11
N TYR A 48 3.64 -1.34 2.12
CA TYR A 48 4.18 -1.53 3.46
C TYR A 48 5.37 -2.51 3.47
N ARG A 49 5.26 -3.65 2.75
CA ARG A 49 6.36 -4.61 2.59
C ARG A 49 7.61 -3.94 2.01
N ILE A 50 7.43 -3.13 0.97
CA ILE A 50 8.52 -2.43 0.29
C ILE A 50 9.17 -1.41 1.23
N VAL A 51 8.35 -0.52 1.82
CA VAL A 51 8.85 0.66 2.56
C VAL A 51 9.41 0.28 3.93
N PHE A 52 8.68 -0.53 4.71
CA PHE A 52 9.04 -0.78 6.11
C PHE A 52 9.76 -2.11 6.32
N GLU A 53 9.48 -3.11 5.49
CA GLU A 53 10.11 -4.44 5.61
C GLU A 53 11.26 -4.66 4.62
N ASN A 54 11.55 -3.66 3.77
CA ASN A 54 12.62 -3.69 2.76
C ASN A 54 12.51 -4.88 1.80
N TRP A 55 11.28 -5.32 1.48
CA TRP A 55 11.08 -6.27 0.40
C TRP A 55 11.44 -5.63 -0.94
N THR A 56 11.95 -6.43 -1.87
CA THR A 56 12.05 -5.97 -3.25
C THR A 56 10.65 -5.75 -3.82
N ILE A 57 10.54 -4.82 -4.76
CA ILE A 57 9.26 -4.48 -5.40
C ILE A 57 8.66 -5.72 -6.07
N GLU A 58 9.49 -6.57 -6.69
CA GLU A 58 9.07 -7.80 -7.35
C GLU A 58 8.44 -8.79 -6.36
N ASN A 59 9.04 -8.96 -5.18
CA ASN A 59 8.51 -9.86 -4.15
C ASN A 59 7.18 -9.35 -3.59
N ALA A 60 7.06 -8.05 -3.36
CA ALA A 60 5.82 -7.45 -2.87
C ALA A 60 4.69 -7.54 -3.91
N ILE A 61 4.99 -7.33 -5.19
CA ILE A 61 4.04 -7.52 -6.29
C ILE A 61 3.67 -9.00 -6.45
N ALA A 62 4.62 -9.91 -6.28
CA ALA A 62 4.35 -11.35 -6.33
C ALA A 62 3.40 -11.78 -5.21
N GLU A 63 3.59 -11.28 -3.97
CA GLU A 63 2.63 -11.47 -2.87
C GLU A 63 1.28 -10.86 -3.23
N PHE A 64 1.24 -9.62 -3.70
CA PHE A 64 -0.01 -8.93 -4.05
C PHE A 64 -0.82 -9.65 -5.14
N ARG A 65 -0.14 -10.32 -6.08
CA ARG A 65 -0.76 -11.11 -7.16
C ARG A 65 -1.13 -12.54 -6.75
N GLN A 66 -0.86 -12.97 -5.51
CA GLN A 66 -1.28 -14.29 -5.05
C GLN A 66 -2.80 -14.44 -5.15
N LYS A 67 -3.25 -15.58 -5.70
CA LYS A 67 -4.65 -15.81 -6.06
C LYS A 67 -5.56 -15.75 -4.83
N GLU A 68 -5.03 -16.12 -3.67
CA GLU A 68 -5.75 -16.15 -2.39
C GLU A 68 -6.19 -14.75 -1.93
N TYR A 69 -5.50 -13.68 -2.37
CA TYR A 69 -5.84 -12.30 -2.03
C TYR A 69 -6.82 -11.63 -3.01
N GLY A 70 -7.04 -12.23 -4.18
CA GLY A 70 -8.10 -11.83 -5.10
C GLY A 70 -7.93 -10.45 -5.74
N TYR A 71 -6.69 -10.02 -5.99
CA TYR A 71 -6.44 -8.76 -6.72
C TYR A 71 -7.03 -8.81 -8.14
N HIS A 72 -7.86 -7.83 -8.48
CA HIS A 72 -8.54 -7.71 -9.77
C HIS A 72 -7.65 -7.01 -10.81
N GLU A 73 -6.52 -7.62 -11.14
CA GLU A 73 -5.50 -7.03 -12.03
C GLU A 73 -6.06 -6.59 -13.39
N SER A 74 -6.96 -7.37 -13.99
CA SER A 74 -7.60 -7.00 -15.26
C SER A 74 -8.40 -5.70 -15.19
N TRP A 75 -8.85 -5.29 -14.01
CA TRP A 75 -9.66 -4.09 -13.81
C TRP A 75 -8.84 -2.91 -13.29
N TYR A 76 -7.80 -3.20 -12.48
CA TYR A 76 -7.01 -2.18 -11.81
C TYR A 76 -5.49 -2.34 -12.04
N PRO A 77 -5.01 -2.55 -13.28
CA PRO A 77 -3.60 -2.86 -13.54
C PRO A 77 -2.65 -1.75 -13.07
N HIS A 78 -3.13 -0.51 -13.03
CA HIS A 78 -2.39 0.65 -12.55
C HIS A 78 -1.88 0.53 -11.10
N LEU A 79 -2.46 -0.33 -10.26
CA LEU A 79 -1.98 -0.53 -8.89
C LEU A 79 -0.56 -1.12 -8.87
N VAL A 80 -0.25 -1.99 -9.83
CA VAL A 80 1.11 -2.52 -10.00
C VAL A 80 2.05 -1.42 -10.47
N ASN A 81 1.62 -0.60 -11.43
CA ASN A 81 2.43 0.53 -11.91
C ASN A 81 2.77 1.51 -10.76
N ILE A 82 1.87 1.72 -9.82
CA ILE A 82 2.17 2.55 -8.65
C ILE A 82 3.29 1.91 -7.82
N LEU A 83 3.20 0.61 -7.52
CA LEU A 83 4.22 -0.11 -6.74
C LEU A 83 5.59 -0.13 -7.44
N GLU A 84 5.60 -0.30 -8.77
CA GLU A 84 6.82 -0.30 -9.59
C GLU A 84 7.54 1.05 -9.61
N ASN A 85 6.81 2.15 -9.40
CA ASN A 85 7.35 3.51 -9.47
C ASN A 85 7.42 4.21 -8.10
N LEU A 86 7.25 3.47 -6.99
CA LEU A 86 7.37 4.05 -5.65
C LEU A 86 8.76 4.62 -5.42
N ASP A 87 8.83 5.92 -5.08
CA ASP A 87 10.06 6.54 -4.61
C ASP A 87 10.25 6.25 -3.11
N VAL A 88 10.80 5.07 -2.81
CA VAL A 88 10.97 4.57 -1.44
C VAL A 88 11.82 5.52 -0.59
N GLU A 89 12.86 6.12 -1.17
CA GLU A 89 13.76 7.03 -0.46
C GLU A 89 13.04 8.34 -0.11
N ALA A 90 12.28 8.91 -1.06
CA ALA A 90 11.48 10.11 -0.78
C ALA A 90 10.40 9.83 0.29
N ILE A 91 9.77 8.65 0.25
CA ILE A 91 8.76 8.24 1.24
C ILE A 91 9.37 8.13 2.63
N LYS A 92 10.48 7.39 2.77
CA LYS A 92 11.18 7.24 4.06
C LYS A 92 11.66 8.59 4.58
N SER A 93 12.26 9.42 3.73
CA SER A 93 12.69 10.77 4.10
C SER A 93 11.53 11.63 4.59
N THR A 94 10.36 11.56 3.93
CA THR A 94 9.15 12.27 4.37
C THR A 94 8.67 11.79 5.73
N MET A 95 8.79 10.50 6.03
CA MET A 95 8.37 9.89 7.29
C MET A 95 9.33 10.18 8.45
N ASP A 96 10.64 10.18 8.19
CA ASP A 96 11.67 10.49 9.18
C ASP A 96 11.66 11.95 9.62
N TYR A 97 11.08 12.85 8.81
CA TYR A 97 10.96 14.28 9.10
C TYR A 97 9.76 14.65 9.97
N ILE A 98 8.98 13.66 10.43
CA ILE A 98 7.78 13.87 11.23
C ILE A 98 8.16 13.67 12.71
N PRO A 99 8.16 14.74 13.53
CA PRO A 99 8.56 14.69 14.93
C PRO A 99 7.59 13.89 15.82
#